data_AF-A0A0R2HGS9-F1
#
_entry.id   AF-A0A0R2HGS9-F1
#
_cell.length_a   1.000
_cell.length_b   1.000
_cell.length_c   1.000
_cell.angle_alpha   90.00
_cell.angle_beta   90.00
_cell.angle_gamma   90.00
#
_symmetry.space_group_name_H-M   'P 1'
#
loop_
_entity.id
_entity.type
_entity.pdbx_description
1 polymer ?
#
loop_
_entity_poly.entity_id
_entity_poly.type
_entity_poly.pdbx_seq_one_letter_code
_entity_poly.pdbx_strand_id
1 'polypeptide(L)'
;MMTPNLDNRVLVTILGYLKEKNDEELAEELFRIIAEESYFLSPVSFSKKPIIQRDGSLRLENDTKLRFPTVRNEEGKAYYPAFTERSELEKWDIDFNIHTVLTLCIDDYVDMLTLDNENAGIVLNPFNQSFIIDKDFLIHLLQVRKENKPEDVRKTILDGLKHV
;
A
#
# COMPACT_ATOMS: atom_id res chain seq x y z
N MET A 1 -14.37 15.03 1.18
CA MET A 1 -13.70 13.71 1.05
C MET A 1 -13.26 13.59 -0.39
N MET A 2 -11.95 13.49 -0.64
CA MET A 2 -11.48 13.00 -1.94
C MET A 2 -11.82 11.51 -2.02
N THR A 3 -12.54 11.11 -3.06
CA THR A 3 -12.80 9.71 -3.36
C THR A 3 -11.47 9.04 -3.71
N PRO A 4 -11.14 7.85 -3.17
CA PRO A 4 -9.92 7.14 -3.54
C PRO A 4 -9.86 6.95 -5.07
N ASN A 5 -8.80 7.46 -5.70
CA ASN A 5 -8.55 7.14 -7.09
C ASN A 5 -7.90 5.75 -7.14
N LEU A 6 -8.66 4.75 -7.58
CA LEU A 6 -8.19 3.37 -7.73
C LEU A 6 -7.58 3.11 -9.13
N ASP A 7 -7.61 4.11 -10.02
CA ASP A 7 -7.06 3.98 -11.36
C ASP A 7 -5.56 4.22 -11.37
N ASN A 8 -4.81 3.14 -11.17
CA ASN A 8 -3.34 3.17 -11.19
C ASN A 8 -2.75 2.89 -12.59
N ARG A 9 -3.51 3.00 -13.69
CA ARG A 9 -2.99 2.68 -15.05
C ARG A 9 -1.79 3.53 -15.45
N VAL A 10 -1.77 4.80 -15.04
CA VAL A 10 -0.63 5.69 -15.26
C VAL A 10 0.61 5.17 -14.52
N LEU A 11 0.47 4.80 -13.25
CA LEU A 11 1.56 4.19 -12.47
C LEU A 11 2.11 2.94 -13.14
N VAL A 12 1.24 2.01 -13.57
CA VAL A 12 1.65 0.77 -14.25
C VAL A 12 2.47 1.07 -15.51
N THR A 13 2.07 2.09 -16.27
CA THR A 13 2.76 2.52 -17.48
C THR A 13 4.14 3.09 -17.16
N ILE A 14 4.23 4.00 -16.18
CA ILE A 14 5.51 4.61 -15.76
C ILE A 14 6.45 3.55 -15.18
N LEU A 15 5.96 2.66 -14.30
CA LEU A 15 6.74 1.56 -13.74
C LEU A 15 7.29 0.63 -14.84
N GLY A 16 6.48 0.32 -15.85
CA GLY A 16 6.93 -0.49 -16.99
C GLY A 16 8.03 0.19 -17.80
N TYR A 17 7.92 1.51 -18.01
CA TYR A 17 8.94 2.28 -18.71
C TYR A 17 10.26 2.38 -17.91
N LEU A 18 10.17 2.71 -16.62
CA LEU A 18 11.32 2.88 -15.74
C LEU A 18 12.09 1.58 -15.49
N LYS A 19 11.45 0.42 -15.68
CA LYS A 19 12.12 -0.88 -15.62
C LYS A 19 13.14 -1.07 -16.75
N GLU A 20 12.87 -0.50 -17.92
CA GLU A 20 13.69 -0.64 -19.12
C GLU A 20 14.65 0.54 -19.33
N LYS A 21 14.33 1.71 -18.76
CA LYS A 21 15.06 2.96 -18.99
C LYS A 21 15.13 3.79 -17.72
N ASN A 22 16.30 4.38 -17.47
CA ASN A 22 16.42 5.38 -16.42
C ASN A 22 15.91 6.74 -16.96
N ASP A 23 14.97 7.36 -16.24
CA ASP A 23 14.37 8.64 -16.58
C ASP A 23 13.99 9.35 -15.28
N GLU A 24 14.75 10.38 -14.93
CA GLU A 24 14.62 11.07 -13.63
C GLU A 24 13.31 11.84 -13.51
N GLU A 25 12.88 12.53 -14.57
CA GLU A 25 11.61 13.27 -14.57
C GLU A 25 10.41 12.33 -14.40
N LEU A 26 10.43 11.18 -15.07
CA LEU A 26 9.37 10.17 -14.89
C LEU A 26 9.43 9.50 -13.52
N ALA A 27 10.62 9.34 -12.92
CA ALA A 27 10.74 8.81 -11.58
C ALA A 27 10.17 9.80 -10.54
N GLU A 28 10.46 11.09 -10.68
CA GLU A 28 9.87 12.14 -9.83
C GLU A 28 8.34 12.15 -9.94
N GLU A 29 7.81 12.07 -11.17
CA GLU A 29 6.37 12.01 -11.41
C GLU A 29 5.74 10.74 -10.83
N LEU A 30 6.40 9.59 -10.96
CA LEU A 30 5.98 8.33 -10.32
C LEU A 30 5.81 8.53 -8.81
N PHE A 31 6.83 9.08 -8.15
CA PHE A 31 6.81 9.26 -6.70
C PHE A 31 5.78 10.28 -6.25
N ARG A 32 5.58 11.36 -7.02
CA ARG A 32 4.50 12.32 -6.78
C ARG A 32 3.14 11.64 -6.83
N ILE A 33 2.86 10.85 -7.88
CA ILE A 33 1.58 10.13 -8.02
C ILE A 33 1.40 9.12 -6.87
N ILE A 34 2.45 8.37 -6.51
CA ILE A 34 2.42 7.43 -5.36
C ILE A 34 2.06 8.16 -4.06
N ALA A 35 2.72 9.28 -3.80
CA ALA A 35 2.52 10.03 -2.56
C ALA A 35 1.15 10.72 -2.53
N GLU A 36 0.68 11.26 -3.65
CA GLU A 36 -0.42 12.24 -3.69
C GLU A 36 -1.73 11.72 -4.28
N GLU A 37 -1.75 10.59 -4.96
CA GLU A 37 -2.95 10.21 -5.73
C GLU A 37 -3.28 8.73 -5.58
N SER A 38 -2.28 7.90 -5.25
CA SER A 38 -2.38 6.46 -5.39
C SER A 38 -2.99 5.77 -4.18
N TYR A 39 -3.77 4.74 -4.49
CA TYR A 39 -4.20 3.72 -3.54
C TYR A 39 -3.96 2.33 -4.13
N PHE A 40 -3.47 1.42 -3.31
CA PHE A 40 -3.06 0.08 -3.72
C PHE A 40 -3.92 -0.97 -3.05
N LEU A 41 -4.16 -2.06 -3.75
CA LEU A 41 -4.79 -3.24 -3.17
C LEU A 41 -3.76 -3.94 -2.28
N SER A 42 -4.18 -4.30 -1.07
CA SER A 42 -3.36 -4.97 -0.07
C SER A 42 -4.19 -6.07 0.60
N PRO A 43 -3.77 -7.34 0.51
CA PRO A 43 -4.45 -8.41 1.22
C PRO A 43 -4.18 -8.32 2.73
N VAL A 44 -5.19 -8.66 3.51
CA VAL A 44 -5.11 -8.69 4.97
C VAL A 44 -5.95 -9.83 5.51
N SER A 45 -5.45 -10.50 6.54
CA SER A 45 -6.25 -11.46 7.31
C SER A 45 -6.59 -10.88 8.67
N PHE A 46 -7.73 -11.28 9.20
CA PHE A 46 -8.21 -10.86 10.51
C PHE A 46 -8.34 -12.07 11.42
N SER A 47 -7.94 -11.93 12.68
CA SER A 47 -8.16 -12.99 13.68
C SER A 47 -9.65 -13.21 13.98
N LYS A 48 -10.48 -12.21 13.70
CA LYS A 48 -11.94 -12.24 13.79
C LYS A 48 -12.51 -11.63 12.51
N LYS A 49 -13.53 -12.25 11.92
CA LYS A 49 -14.06 -11.82 10.62
C LYS A 49 -14.63 -10.39 10.73
N PRO A 50 -14.19 -9.43 9.88
CA PRO A 50 -14.72 -8.09 9.90
C PRO A 50 -16.15 -8.07 9.37
N ILE A 51 -16.94 -7.09 9.80
CA ILE A 51 -18.25 -6.80 9.20
C ILE A 51 -18.06 -5.67 8.20
N ILE A 52 -18.25 -5.99 6.91
CA ILE A 52 -18.23 -5.00 5.83
C ILE A 52 -19.52 -4.19 5.90
N GLN A 53 -19.38 -2.87 6.05
CA GLN A 53 -20.50 -1.95 6.06
C GLN A 53 -20.92 -1.56 4.64
N ARG A 54 -22.10 -0.95 4.50
CA ARG A 54 -22.66 -0.56 3.19
C ARG A 54 -21.80 0.47 2.45
N ASP A 55 -21.05 1.28 3.18
CA ASP A 55 -20.12 2.28 2.65
C ASP A 55 -18.73 1.71 2.34
N GLY A 56 -18.53 0.39 2.50
CA GLY A 56 -17.25 -0.29 2.30
C GLY A 56 -16.30 -0.21 3.50
N SER A 57 -16.65 0.50 4.57
CA SER A 57 -15.84 0.52 5.79
C SER A 57 -15.90 -0.83 6.52
N LEU A 58 -14.84 -1.15 7.26
CA LEU A 58 -14.80 -2.35 8.10
C LEU A 58 -15.16 -2.02 9.54
N ARG A 59 -16.16 -2.72 10.09
CA ARG A 59 -16.39 -2.76 11.53
C ARG A 59 -15.68 -3.97 12.12
N LEU A 60 -14.79 -3.70 13.07
CA LEU A 60 -13.97 -4.71 13.73
C LEU A 60 -14.46 -4.91 15.15
N GLU A 61 -14.39 -6.15 15.63
CA GLU A 61 -14.63 -6.44 17.04
C GLU A 61 -13.40 -6.05 17.87
N ASN A 62 -13.59 -5.77 19.15
CA ASN A 62 -12.50 -5.54 20.10
C ASN A 62 -11.49 -6.70 20.05
N ASP A 63 -10.20 -6.36 20.20
CA ASP A 63 -9.06 -7.29 20.13
C ASP A 63 -8.89 -8.02 18.78
N THR A 64 -9.51 -7.55 17.69
CA THR A 64 -9.25 -8.08 16.35
C THR A 64 -7.81 -7.76 15.94
N LYS A 65 -7.02 -8.81 15.66
CA LYS A 65 -5.65 -8.68 15.16
C LYS A 65 -5.66 -8.69 13.64
N LEU A 66 -5.02 -7.70 13.04
CA LEU A 66 -4.78 -7.64 11.60
C LEU A 66 -3.42 -8.28 11.32
N ARG A 67 -3.31 -9.03 10.22
CA ARG A 67 -2.04 -9.53 9.71
C ARG A 67 -1.96 -9.29 8.21
N PHE A 68 -0.92 -8.55 7.83
CA PHE A 68 -0.57 -8.31 6.45
C PHE A 68 0.48 -9.35 6.04
N PRO A 69 0.21 -10.16 5.00
CA PRO A 69 1.20 -11.06 4.45
C PRO A 69 2.30 -10.26 3.73
N THR A 70 3.51 -10.82 3.71
CA THR A 70 4.71 -10.16 3.17
C THR A 70 5.32 -10.99 2.05
N VAL A 71 5.97 -10.34 1.09
CA VAL A 71 6.84 -11.01 0.09
C VAL A 71 8.29 -10.85 0.53
N ARG A 72 9.13 -11.85 0.26
CA ARG A 72 10.57 -11.80 0.56
C ARG A 72 11.39 -11.78 -0.73
N ASN A 73 12.46 -10.99 -0.74
CA ASN A 73 13.45 -11.05 -1.81
C ASN A 73 14.43 -12.22 -1.59
N GLU A 74 15.37 -12.41 -2.52
CA GLU A 74 16.39 -13.48 -2.44
C GLU A 74 17.31 -13.36 -1.22
N GLU A 75 17.52 -12.14 -0.71
CA GLU A 75 18.28 -11.87 0.52
C GLU A 75 17.49 -12.14 1.80
N GLY A 76 16.21 -12.53 1.68
CA GLY A 76 15.31 -12.80 2.80
C GLY A 76 14.67 -11.55 3.42
N LYS A 77 14.92 -10.34 2.90
CA LYS A 77 14.27 -9.11 3.37
C LYS A 77 12.78 -9.15 3.02
N ALA A 78 11.93 -8.80 3.99
CA ALA A 78 10.48 -8.81 3.85
C ALA A 78 9.95 -7.42 3.44
N TYR A 79 8.93 -7.42 2.59
CA TYR A 79 8.26 -6.24 2.08
C TYR A 79 6.75 -6.44 2.11
N TYR A 80 5.99 -5.37 2.40
CA TYR A 80 4.55 -5.39 2.17
C TYR A 80 4.27 -5.25 0.67
N PRO A 81 3.52 -6.17 0.06
CA PRO A 81 3.18 -6.05 -1.35
C PRO A 81 2.03 -5.07 -1.54
N ALA A 82 2.15 -4.24 -2.57
CA ALA A 82 1.18 -3.23 -2.93
C ALA A 82 0.81 -3.41 -4.40
N PHE A 83 -0.46 -3.69 -4.67
CA PHE A 83 -0.94 -4.08 -6.00
C PHE A 83 -1.69 -2.93 -6.65
N THR A 84 -1.28 -2.54 -7.85
CA THR A 84 -1.95 -1.46 -8.61
C THR A 84 -3.30 -1.89 -9.14
N GLU A 85 -3.49 -3.19 -9.39
CA GLU A 85 -4.69 -3.77 -9.99
C GLU A 85 -4.95 -5.21 -9.51
N ARG A 86 -6.20 -5.65 -9.65
CA ARG A 86 -6.65 -6.96 -9.20
C ARG A 86 -5.99 -8.12 -9.96
N SER A 87 -5.76 -7.97 -11.26
CA SER A 87 -5.08 -8.97 -12.10
C SER A 87 -3.66 -9.28 -11.63
N GLU A 88 -2.94 -8.29 -11.09
CA GLU A 88 -1.63 -8.51 -10.49
C GLU A 88 -1.74 -9.25 -9.14
N LEU A 89 -2.68 -8.84 -8.29
CA LEU A 89 -2.94 -9.49 -7.00
C LEU A 89 -3.35 -10.96 -7.16
N GLU A 90 -4.14 -11.29 -8.18
CA GLU A 90 -4.60 -12.65 -8.48
C GLU A 90 -3.47 -13.57 -8.99
N LYS A 91 -2.29 -13.02 -9.33
CA LYS A 91 -1.08 -13.83 -9.56
C LYS A 91 -0.48 -14.35 -8.26
N TRP A 92 -0.82 -13.74 -7.13
CA TRP A 92 -0.44 -14.26 -5.83
C TRP A 92 -1.33 -15.45 -5.47
N ASP A 93 -0.72 -16.62 -5.25
CA ASP A 93 -1.41 -17.81 -4.73
C ASP A 93 -1.76 -17.65 -3.24
N ILE A 94 -2.66 -16.69 -2.95
CA ILE A 94 -3.15 -16.37 -1.62
C ILE A 94 -4.62 -16.79 -1.49
N ASP A 95 -4.98 -17.34 -0.34
CA ASP A 95 -6.36 -17.77 -0.09
C ASP A 95 -7.26 -16.55 0.20
N PHE A 96 -8.06 -16.15 -0.79
CA PHE A 96 -9.06 -15.07 -0.68
C PHE A 96 -10.27 -15.42 0.22
N ASN A 97 -10.40 -16.67 0.69
CA ASN A 97 -11.37 -17.00 1.74
C ASN A 97 -10.87 -16.55 3.12
N ILE A 98 -9.55 -16.46 3.29
CA ILE A 98 -8.88 -16.02 4.52
C ILE A 98 -8.55 -14.52 4.44
N HIS A 99 -8.14 -14.06 3.26
CA HIS A 99 -7.67 -12.70 3.05
C HIS A 99 -8.74 -11.82 2.43
N THR A 100 -9.03 -10.71 3.09
CA THR A 100 -9.79 -9.59 2.52
C THR A 100 -8.82 -8.65 1.80
N VAL A 101 -9.29 -7.97 0.76
CA VAL A 101 -8.49 -6.96 0.06
C VAL A 101 -8.89 -5.58 0.55
N LEU A 102 -7.92 -4.84 1.09
CA LEU A 102 -8.05 -3.43 1.45
C LEU A 102 -7.42 -2.54 0.39
N THR A 103 -7.87 -1.29 0.39
CA THR A 103 -7.30 -0.21 -0.41
C THR A 103 -6.48 0.68 0.52
N LEU A 104 -5.16 0.72 0.33
CA LEU A 104 -4.21 1.42 1.19
C LEU A 104 -3.43 2.48 0.41
N CYS A 105 -3.22 3.64 1.01
CA CYS A 105 -2.33 4.68 0.49
C CYS A 105 -0.96 4.62 1.19
N ILE A 106 -0.03 5.49 0.77
CA ILE A 106 1.33 5.53 1.35
C ILE A 106 1.35 5.78 2.86
N ASP A 107 0.40 6.55 3.39
CA ASP A 107 0.28 6.81 4.83
C ASP A 107 0.04 5.51 5.62
N ASP A 108 -0.82 4.63 5.10
CA ASP A 108 -1.10 3.32 5.71
C ASP A 108 0.15 2.45 5.78
N TYR A 109 0.94 2.41 4.70
CA TYR A 109 2.17 1.61 4.66
C TYR A 109 3.23 2.15 5.62
N VAL A 110 3.40 3.47 5.73
CA VAL A 110 4.35 4.06 6.68
C VAL A 110 3.93 3.79 8.12
N ASP A 111 2.64 3.91 8.41
CA ASP A 111 2.07 3.55 9.71
C ASP A 111 2.36 2.08 10.06
N MET A 112 2.09 1.16 9.12
CA MET A 112 2.39 -0.27 9.27
C MET A 112 3.87 -0.55 9.49
N LEU A 113 4.74 0.02 8.66
CA LEU A 113 6.21 -0.13 8.75
C LEU A 113 6.80 0.50 10.02
N THR A 114 6.12 1.48 10.61
CA THR A 114 6.53 2.09 11.88
C THR A 114 6.20 1.19 13.08
N LEU A 115 5.10 0.45 13.00
CA LEU A 115 4.71 -0.53 14.02
C LEU A 115 5.46 -1.87 13.90
N ASP A 116 5.85 -2.23 12.68
CA ASP A 116 6.56 -3.48 12.37
C ASP A 116 7.90 -3.18 11.70
N ASN A 117 8.97 -3.22 12.51
CA ASN A 117 10.34 -2.95 12.05
C ASN A 117 11.00 -4.13 11.33
N GLU A 118 10.32 -5.28 11.19
CA GLU A 118 10.88 -6.45 10.49
C GLU A 118 10.78 -6.33 8.95
N ASN A 119 9.97 -5.38 8.47
CA ASN A 119 9.76 -5.14 7.04
C ASN A 119 10.62 -3.96 6.54
N ALA A 120 11.27 -4.16 5.40
CA ALA A 120 12.21 -3.21 4.81
C ALA A 120 11.52 -2.11 3.99
N GLY A 121 10.24 -2.26 3.65
CA GLY A 121 9.49 -1.31 2.83
C GLY A 121 8.30 -1.97 2.14
N ILE A 122 7.95 -1.45 0.96
CA ILE A 122 6.93 -2.03 0.09
C ILE A 122 7.51 -2.54 -1.22
N VAL A 123 6.80 -3.45 -1.87
CA VAL A 123 7.05 -3.86 -3.26
C VAL A 123 5.78 -3.64 -4.09
N LEU A 124 5.88 -2.75 -5.08
CA LEU A 124 4.82 -2.50 -6.05
C LEU A 124 4.81 -3.60 -7.10
N ASN A 125 3.64 -4.22 -7.31
CA ASN A 125 3.40 -5.26 -8.30
C ASN A 125 4.48 -6.36 -8.32
N PRO A 126 4.59 -7.15 -7.24
CA PRO A 126 5.70 -8.09 -7.03
C PRO A 126 5.89 -9.15 -8.13
N PHE A 127 4.90 -9.41 -8.98
CA PHE A 127 4.96 -10.46 -10.00
C PHE A 127 5.23 -9.93 -11.41
N ASN A 128 5.20 -8.61 -11.61
CA ASN A 128 5.42 -7.99 -12.91
C ASN A 128 6.54 -6.94 -12.85
N GLN A 129 6.31 -5.79 -12.24
CA GLN A 129 7.31 -4.73 -12.15
C GLN A 129 8.29 -4.95 -10.99
N SER A 130 7.83 -5.50 -9.86
CA SER A 130 8.61 -5.75 -8.65
C SER A 130 9.42 -4.53 -8.22
N PHE A 131 8.79 -3.36 -8.21
CA PHE A 131 9.45 -2.10 -7.90
C PHE A 131 9.46 -1.89 -6.38
N ILE A 132 10.65 -1.89 -5.78
CA ILE A 132 10.82 -1.78 -4.34
C ILE A 132 10.94 -0.32 -3.93
N ILE A 133 10.24 0.04 -2.85
CA ILE A 133 10.40 1.33 -2.18
C ILE A 133 10.69 1.04 -0.72
N ASP A 134 11.88 1.41 -0.25
CA ASP A 134 12.26 1.20 1.14
C ASP A 134 11.50 2.13 2.10
N LYS A 135 11.50 1.73 3.37
CA LYS A 135 10.81 2.44 4.45
C LYS A 135 11.25 3.91 4.57
N ASP A 136 12.54 4.18 4.50
CA ASP A 136 13.08 5.52 4.71
C ASP A 136 12.66 6.46 3.57
N PHE A 137 12.64 5.95 2.34
CA PHE A 137 12.17 6.69 1.19
C PHE A 137 10.66 6.94 1.25
N LEU A 138 9.84 5.97 1.69
CA LEU A 138 8.40 6.21 1.91
C LEU A 138 8.14 7.31 2.96
N ILE A 139 8.91 7.31 4.05
CA ILE A 139 8.84 8.35 5.08
C ILE A 139 9.21 9.71 4.48
N HIS A 140 10.28 9.76 3.67
CA HIS A 140 10.70 10.97 2.98
C HIS A 140 9.60 11.50 2.04
N LEU A 141 8.97 10.65 1.22
CA LEU A 141 7.87 11.03 0.34
C LEU A 141 6.70 11.63 1.12
N LEU A 142 6.33 11.05 2.26
CA LEU A 142 5.28 11.62 3.12
C LEU A 142 5.68 12.97 3.71
N GLN A 143 6.94 13.14 4.11
CA GLN A 143 7.42 14.41 4.63
C GLN A 143 7.34 15.51 3.56
N VAL A 144 7.87 15.25 2.37
CA VAL A 144 7.81 16.19 1.24
C VAL A 144 6.35 16.54 0.89
N ARG A 145 5.46 15.54 0.86
CA ARG A 145 4.03 15.78 0.63
C ARG A 145 3.43 16.67 1.72
N LYS A 146 3.72 16.42 3.00
CA LYS A 146 3.20 17.22 4.13
C LYS A 146 3.71 18.66 4.09
N GLU A 147 4.95 18.89 3.66
CA GLU A 147 5.53 20.23 3.51
C GLU A 147 4.85 21.00 2.36
N ASN A 148 4.57 20.32 1.24
CA ASN A 148 3.97 20.93 0.05
C ASN A 148 2.44 21.04 0.10
N LYS A 149 1.76 20.14 0.82
CA LYS A 149 0.30 20.03 0.94
C LYS A 149 -0.10 19.72 2.39
N PRO A 150 0.13 20.65 3.34
CA PRO A 150 -0.13 20.41 4.76
C PRO A 150 -1.61 20.11 5.08
N GLU A 151 -2.53 20.49 4.20
CA GLU A 151 -3.96 20.20 4.30
C GLU A 151 -4.37 18.80 3.81
N ASP A 152 -3.51 18.10 3.04
CA ASP A 152 -3.76 16.72 2.57
C ASP A 152 -3.48 15.72 3.69
N VAL A 153 -4.37 15.71 4.68
CA VAL A 153 -4.36 14.76 5.79
C VAL A 153 -5.26 13.57 5.44
N ARG A 154 -4.64 12.43 5.16
CA ARG A 154 -5.36 11.17 4.92
C ARG A 154 -5.55 10.42 6.23
N LYS A 155 -6.74 9.85 6.40
CA LYS A 155 -7.00 8.92 7.50
C LYS A 155 -6.47 7.56 7.11
N THR A 156 -5.70 6.94 8.00
CA THR A 156 -5.20 5.58 7.78
C THR A 156 -6.18 4.55 8.32
N ILE A 157 -6.04 3.31 7.86
CA ILE A 157 -6.77 2.17 8.40
C ILE A 157 -6.50 1.98 9.90
N LEU A 158 -5.34 2.43 10.39
CA LEU A 158 -4.98 2.36 11.80
C LEU A 158 -5.71 3.40 12.65
N ASP A 159 -6.08 4.54 12.09
CA ASP A 159 -6.92 5.51 12.79
C ASP A 159 -8.33 4.97 13.06
N GLY A 160 -8.85 4.13 12.14
CA GLY A 160 -10.10 3.41 12.35
C GLY A 160 -10.02 2.31 13.41
N LEU A 161 -8.82 1.79 13.69
CA LEU A 161 -8.59 0.75 14.70
C LEU A 161 -8.49 1.29 16.14
N LYS A 162 -8.15 2.57 16.31
CA LYS A 162 -7.97 3.20 17.63
C LYS A 162 -9.29 3.48 18.38
N HIS A 163 -10.43 3.26 17.75
CA HIS A 163 -11.77 3.56 18.29
C HIS A 163 -12.61 2.33 18.63
N VAL A 164 -11.98 1.17 18.86
CA VAL A 164 -12.66 -0.09 19.23
C VAL A 164 -12.32 -0.50 20.65
#